data_AF-A0A7Y5VT67-F1
#
_entry.id   AF-A0A7Y5VT67-F1
#
_cell.length_a   1.000
_cell.length_b   1.000
_cell.length_c   1.000
_cell.angle_alpha   90.00
_cell.angle_beta   90.00
_cell.angle_gamma   90.00
#
_symmetry.space_group_name_H-M   'P 1'
#
loop_
_entity.id
_entity.type
_entity.pdbx_description
1 polymer ?
#
loop_
_entity_poly.entity_id
_entity_poly.type
_entity_poly.pdbx_seq_one_letter_code
_entity_poly.pdbx_strand_id
1 'polypeptide(L)'
;MLQCSECEHFHREPDGRITFRCDPFSTIKESECLLKWQILRLAEASAKLDRIVAAHEATAEMYRKLGPLQEKMFRYMEREIDSAEEADRWKSGEFDDEDDASFDDEEEDDRA
;
A
#
# COMPACT_ATOMS: atom_id res chain seq x y z
N MET A 1 31.00 -36.95 6.29
CA MET A 1 29.70 -36.48 5.80
C MET A 1 28.61 -36.92 6.76
N LEU A 2 28.33 -36.06 7.73
CA LEU A 2 27.25 -36.24 8.71
C LEU A 2 25.90 -36.04 8.01
N GLN A 3 24.98 -37.00 8.17
CA GLN A 3 23.61 -36.76 7.71
C GLN A 3 22.93 -35.76 8.64
N CYS A 4 22.12 -34.86 8.09
CA CYS A 4 21.43 -33.87 8.92
C CYS A 4 20.51 -34.53 9.95
N SER A 5 19.93 -35.70 9.66
CA SER A 5 19.15 -36.51 10.60
C SER A 5 19.92 -36.96 11.85
N GLU A 6 21.25 -36.99 11.78
CA GLU A 6 22.14 -37.40 12.86
C GLU A 6 22.78 -36.20 13.58
N CYS A 7 22.41 -34.97 13.17
CA CYS A 7 22.95 -33.74 13.73
C CYS A 7 22.09 -33.25 14.91
N GLU A 8 22.75 -32.90 16.02
CA GLU A 8 22.11 -32.34 17.23
C GLU A 8 21.37 -31.02 16.99
N HIS A 9 21.74 -30.29 15.93
CA HIS A 9 21.14 -29.00 15.56
C HIS A 9 19.98 -29.13 14.56
N PHE A 10 19.65 -30.34 14.11
CA PHE A 10 18.56 -30.59 13.17
C PHE A 10 17.32 -31.08 13.90
N HIS A 11 16.20 -30.42 13.63
CA HIS A 11 14.90 -30.85 14.11
C HIS A 11 13.91 -30.90 12.95
N ARG A 12 13.11 -31.96 12.94
CA ARG A 12 11.96 -32.09 12.06
C ARG A 12 10.71 -32.11 12.92
N GLU A 13 9.87 -31.11 12.75
CA GLU A 13 8.61 -31.01 13.48
C GLU A 13 7.58 -32.01 12.91
N PRO A 14 6.55 -32.38 13.70
CA PRO A 14 5.49 -33.30 13.25
C PRO A 14 4.80 -32.85 11.96
N ASP A 15 4.72 -31.54 11.72
CA ASP A 15 4.14 -30.92 10.53
C ASP A 15 5.05 -31.04 9.28
N GLY A 16 6.18 -31.75 9.39
CA GLY A 16 7.15 -31.93 8.32
C GLY A 16 8.08 -30.73 8.10
N ARG A 17 7.89 -29.64 8.85
CA ARG A 17 8.78 -28.48 8.84
C ARG A 17 10.16 -28.87 9.34
N ILE A 18 11.17 -28.36 8.63
CA ILE A 18 12.57 -28.59 8.94
C ILE A 18 13.11 -27.33 9.59
N THR A 19 13.72 -27.48 10.77
CA THR A 19 14.35 -26.38 11.49
C THR A 19 15.78 -26.77 11.83
N PHE A 20 16.73 -25.97 11.37
CA PHE A 20 18.12 -26.06 11.82
C PHE A 20 18.39 -24.96 12.83
N ARG A 21 19.00 -25.32 13.95
CA ARG A 21 19.46 -24.39 14.98
C ARG A 21 20.97 -24.12 14.89
N CYS A 22 21.59 -24.52 13.77
CA CYS A 22 23.00 -24.25 13.52
C CYS A 22 23.22 -22.75 13.37
N ASP A 23 24.14 -22.20 14.16
CA ASP A 23 24.80 -20.93 13.91
C ASP A 23 25.97 -21.14 12.93
N PRO A 24 25.96 -20.48 11.76
CA PRO A 24 27.01 -20.54 10.75
C PRO A 24 28.43 -20.25 11.24
N PHE A 25 28.58 -19.47 12.31
CA PHE A 25 29.88 -18.99 12.78
C PHE A 25 30.43 -19.79 13.97
N SER A 26 29.61 -20.60 14.65
CA SER A 26 30.01 -21.24 15.90
C SER A 26 29.75 -22.75 15.98
N THR A 27 28.73 -23.26 15.28
CA THR A 27 28.25 -24.64 15.48
C THR A 27 28.29 -25.49 14.21
N ILE A 28 28.90 -24.99 13.14
CA ILE A 28 29.04 -25.74 11.90
C ILE A 28 30.09 -26.84 12.04
N LYS A 29 29.67 -28.08 11.75
CA LYS A 29 30.51 -29.28 11.84
C LYS A 29 31.29 -29.56 10.55
N GLU A 30 30.67 -29.32 9.39
CA GLU A 30 31.26 -29.56 8.06
C GLU A 30 30.95 -28.37 7.13
N SER A 31 31.84 -28.07 6.17
CA SER A 31 31.68 -26.95 5.23
C SER A 31 30.38 -27.02 4.42
N GLU A 32 29.90 -28.24 4.13
CA GLU A 32 28.65 -28.49 3.42
C GLU A 32 27.39 -28.07 4.20
N CYS A 33 27.49 -27.95 5.53
CA CYS A 33 26.38 -27.43 6.34
C CYS A 33 26.06 -25.97 5.98
N LEU A 34 27.05 -25.16 5.56
CA LEU A 34 26.81 -23.80 5.09
C LEU A 34 25.93 -23.77 3.84
N LEU A 35 26.21 -24.66 2.88
CA LEU A 35 25.43 -24.78 1.64
C LEU A 35 23.99 -25.21 1.94
N LYS A 36 23.81 -26.25 2.77
CA LYS A 36 22.48 -26.72 3.20
C LYS A 36 21.71 -25.63 3.92
N TRP A 37 22.38 -24.88 4.81
CA TRP A 37 21.80 -23.75 5.52
C TRP A 37 21.36 -22.64 4.57
N GLN A 38 22.20 -22.28 3.59
CA GLN A 38 21.89 -21.25 2.60
C GLN A 38 20.68 -21.64 1.75
N ILE A 39 20.60 -22.89 1.29
CA ILE A 39 19.46 -23.41 0.53
C ILE A 39 18.16 -23.26 1.33
N LEU A 40 18.16 -23.64 2.60
CA LEU A 40 16.96 -23.57 3.44
C LEU A 40 16.55 -22.13 3.75
N ARG A 41 17.50 -21.26 4.05
CA ARG A 41 17.25 -19.82 4.24
C ARG A 41 16.63 -19.20 2.98
N LEU A 42 17.15 -19.55 1.81
CA LEU A 42 16.60 -19.08 0.54
C LEU A 42 15.20 -19.64 0.29
N ALA A 43 14.96 -20.92 0.57
CA ALA A 43 13.63 -21.53 0.45
C ALA A 43 12.61 -20.91 1.41
N GLU A 44 13.01 -20.57 2.65
CA GLU A 44 12.15 -19.85 3.59
C GLU A 44 11.84 -18.43 3.11
N ALA A 45 12.85 -17.72 2.59
CA ALA A 45 12.71 -16.38 2.05
C ALA A 45 11.79 -16.36 0.82
N SER A 46 11.95 -17.31 -0.12
CA SER A 46 11.08 -17.41 -1.30
C SER A 46 9.63 -17.70 -0.90
N ALA A 47 9.40 -18.64 0.03
CA ALA A 47 8.06 -18.94 0.51
C ALA A 47 7.39 -17.75 1.23
N LYS A 48 8.17 -16.86 1.87
CA LYS A 48 7.64 -15.60 2.42
C LYS A 48 7.30 -14.61 1.31
N LEU A 49 8.16 -14.47 0.31
CA LEU A 49 7.91 -13.61 -0.85
C LEU A 49 6.65 -14.04 -1.61
N ASP A 50 6.46 -15.34 -1.85
CA ASP A 50 5.26 -15.86 -2.54
C ASP A 50 3.97 -15.46 -1.81
N ARG A 51 3.96 -15.52 -0.47
CA ARG A 51 2.80 -15.08 0.33
C ARG A 51 2.54 -13.58 0.22
N ILE A 52 3.60 -12.77 0.24
CA ILE A 52 3.50 -11.31 0.12
C ILE A 52 2.97 -10.94 -1.26
N VAL A 53 3.51 -11.54 -2.32
CA VAL A 53 3.06 -11.31 -3.70
C VAL A 53 1.59 -11.69 -3.85
N ALA A 54 1.20 -12.87 -3.37
CA ALA A 54 -0.20 -13.30 -3.43
C ALA A 54 -1.16 -12.34 -2.71
N ALA A 55 -0.76 -11.81 -1.54
CA ALA A 55 -1.56 -10.82 -0.82
C ALA A 55 -1.69 -9.48 -1.59
N HIS A 56 -0.61 -9.04 -2.23
CA HIS A 56 -0.64 -7.84 -3.07
C HIS A 56 -1.50 -8.03 -4.32
N GLU A 57 -1.43 -9.18 -4.97
CA GLU A 57 -2.27 -9.50 -6.14
C GLU A 57 -3.75 -9.49 -5.78
N ALA A 58 -4.12 -10.09 -4.64
CA ALA A 58 -5.50 -10.07 -4.15
C ALA A 58 -6.00 -8.64 -3.88
N THR A 59 -5.13 -7.78 -3.33
CA THR A 59 -5.45 -6.37 -3.08
C THR A 59 -5.63 -5.60 -4.39
N ALA A 60 -4.75 -5.82 -5.36
CA ALA A 60 -4.87 -5.21 -6.69
C ALA A 60 -6.15 -5.63 -7.42
N GLU A 61 -6.56 -6.90 -7.29
CA GLU A 61 -7.83 -7.38 -7.84
C GLU A 61 -9.03 -6.70 -7.19
N MET A 62 -9.00 -6.51 -5.86
CA MET A 62 -10.04 -5.77 -5.15
C MET A 62 -10.16 -4.32 -5.64
N TYR A 63 -9.03 -3.61 -5.81
CA TYR A 63 -9.05 -2.26 -6.38
C TYR A 63 -9.58 -2.23 -7.81
N ARG A 64 -9.22 -3.21 -8.65
CA ARG A 64 -9.75 -3.33 -10.01
C ARG A 64 -11.29 -3.49 -10.00
N LYS A 65 -11.85 -4.23 -9.03
CA LYS A 65 -13.31 -4.40 -8.88
C LYS A 65 -14.01 -3.15 -8.35
N LEU A 66 -13.34 -2.36 -7.52
CA LEU A 66 -13.89 -1.13 -6.92
C LEU A 66 -13.80 0.09 -7.86
N GLY A 67 -12.87 0.11 -8.81
CA GLY A 67 -12.73 1.18 -9.81
C GLY A 67 -14.05 1.67 -10.44
N PRO A 68 -14.90 0.80 -11.02
CA PRO A 68 -16.16 1.24 -11.63
C PRO A 68 -17.19 1.75 -10.61
N LEU A 69 -17.12 1.31 -9.35
CA LEU A 69 -17.99 1.83 -8.29
C LEU A 69 -17.56 3.24 -7.87
N GLN A 70 -16.25 3.47 -7.76
CA GLN A 70 -15.69 4.80 -7.50
C GLN A 70 -16.11 5.78 -8.59
N GLU A 71 -16.00 5.39 -9.86
CA GLU A 71 -16.42 6.23 -10.98
C GLU A 71 -17.92 6.59 -10.91
N LYS A 72 -18.80 5.63 -10.55
CA LYS A 72 -20.22 5.89 -10.36
C LYS A 72 -20.50 6.84 -9.20
N MET A 73 -19.76 6.71 -8.09
CA MET A 73 -19.90 7.61 -6.95
C MET A 73 -19.46 9.03 -7.29
N PHE A 74 -18.35 9.20 -8.04
CA PHE A 74 -17.93 10.53 -8.51
C PHE A 74 -18.99 11.18 -9.40
N ARG A 75 -19.51 10.47 -10.40
CA ARG A 75 -20.58 10.99 -11.27
C ARG A 75 -21.87 11.34 -10.50
N TYR A 76 -22.20 10.56 -9.48
CA TYR A 76 -23.37 10.83 -8.64
C TYR A 76 -23.15 12.09 -7.78
N MET A 77 -21.97 12.21 -7.18
CA MET A 77 -21.58 13.37 -6.39
C MET A 77 -21.56 14.66 -7.22
N GLU A 78 -20.99 14.62 -8.43
CA GLU A 78 -21.04 15.75 -9.40
C GLU A 78 -22.48 16.21 -9.62
N ARG A 79 -23.39 15.27 -9.87
CA ARG A 79 -24.81 15.59 -10.08
C ARG A 79 -25.50 16.20 -8.85
N GLU A 80 -25.18 15.74 -7.64
CA GLU A 80 -25.74 16.31 -6.41
C GLU A 80 -25.21 17.73 -6.16
N ILE A 81 -23.93 17.98 -6.46
CA ILE A 81 -23.34 19.33 -6.39
C ILE A 81 -24.03 20.25 -7.40
N ASP A 82 -24.16 19.84 -8.65
CA ASP A 82 -24.84 20.62 -9.69
C ASP A 82 -26.29 20.95 -9.28
N SER A 83 -27.01 19.97 -8.71
CA SER A 83 -28.38 20.17 -8.24
C SER A 83 -28.45 21.12 -7.04
N ALA A 84 -27.45 21.09 -6.14
CA ALA A 84 -27.39 22.00 -5.01
C ALA A 84 -27.07 23.44 -5.47
N GLU A 85 -26.15 23.61 -6.42
CA GLU A 85 -25.83 24.90 -7.03
C GLU A 85 -27.02 25.49 -7.79
N GLU A 86 -27.75 24.68 -8.55
CA GLU A 86 -28.98 25.12 -9.23
C GLU A 86 -30.07 25.51 -8.22
N ALA A 87 -30.19 24.75 -7.13
CA ALA A 87 -31.10 25.05 -6.04
C ALA A 87 -30.65 26.23 -5.17
N ASP A 88 -29.41 26.69 -5.24
CA ASP A 88 -28.96 27.92 -4.59
C ASP A 88 -29.00 29.13 -5.54
N ARG A 89 -29.14 28.89 -6.86
CA ARG A 89 -29.22 29.93 -7.90
C ARG A 89 -30.40 30.90 -7.72
N TRP A 90 -31.50 30.47 -7.08
CA TRP A 90 -32.60 31.39 -6.76
C TRP A 90 -32.25 32.38 -5.65
N LYS A 91 -31.26 32.07 -4.80
CA LYS A 91 -30.81 32.96 -3.71
C LYS A 91 -29.88 34.06 -4.23
N SER A 92 -29.18 33.80 -5.33
CA SER A 92 -28.35 34.77 -6.05
C SER A 92 -29.10 35.55 -7.14
N GLY A 93 -30.40 35.29 -7.32
CA GLY A 93 -31.21 35.86 -8.41
C GLY A 93 -31.82 37.25 -8.19
N GLU A 94 -31.38 38.02 -7.20
CA GLU A 94 -31.87 39.40 -6.99
C GLU A 94 -30.76 40.39 -6.56
N PHE A 95 -29.48 40.06 -6.82
CA PHE A 95 -28.34 40.95 -6.53
C PHE A 95 -27.26 40.88 -7.63
N ASP A 96 -27.67 40.82 -8.89
CA ASP A 96 -26.75 40.91 -10.04
C ASP A 96 -27.28 41.89 -11.10
N ASP A 97 -27.74 43.07 -10.67
CA ASP A 97 -28.00 44.19 -11.59
C ASP A 97 -27.48 45.55 -11.12
N GLU A 98 -27.09 45.75 -9.84
CA GLU A 98 -26.53 47.02 -9.39
C GLU A 98 -25.51 46.79 -8.27
N ASP A 99 -24.22 46.76 -8.61
CA ASP A 99 -23.17 47.42 -7.82
C ASP A 99 -21.86 47.35 -8.60
N ASP A 100 -21.75 48.30 -9.54
CA ASP A 100 -20.50 48.99 -9.85
C ASP A 100 -20.02 49.68 -8.57
N ALA A 101 -19.53 48.88 -7.62
CA ALA A 101 -18.82 49.38 -6.45
C ALA A 101 -17.48 49.89 -6.96
N SER A 102 -17.47 51.16 -7.38
CA SER A 102 -16.28 51.99 -7.44
C SER A 102 -15.55 51.86 -6.10
N PHE A 103 -14.63 50.91 -6.01
CA PHE A 103 -13.59 50.89 -5.00
C PHE A 103 -12.65 52.03 -5.38
N ASP A 104 -12.98 53.21 -4.90
CA ASP A 104 -12.06 54.32 -4.73
C ASP A 104 -11.03 53.88 -3.69
N ASP A 105 -10.00 53.17 -4.15
CA ASP A 105 -8.78 52.90 -3.39
C ASP A 105 -7.78 54.00 -3.77
N GLU A 106 -8.06 55.23 -3.31
CA GLU A 106 -7.01 56.23 -3.11
C GLU A 106 -6.06 55.67 -2.04
N GLU A 107 -4.95 55.05 -2.46
CA GLU A 107 -3.61 55.23 -1.88
C GLU A 107 -2.58 54.37 -2.67
N GLU A 108 -2.24 54.84 -3.88
CA GLU A 108 -0.97 54.46 -4.52
C GLU A 108 0.15 55.32 -3.93
N ASP A 109 0.93 54.65 -3.08
CA ASP A 109 2.29 54.95 -2.64
C ASP A 109 3.18 55.48 -3.77
N ASP A 110 3.42 56.80 -3.80
CA ASP A 110 4.44 57.43 -4.63
C ASP A 110 5.58 57.98 -3.77
N ARG A 111 6.54 57.08 -3.49
CA ARG A 111 8.00 57.28 -3.51
C ARG A 111 8.55 58.67 -3.08
N ALA A 112 9.26 58.69 -1.94
CA ALA A 112 10.60 59.30 -1.80
C ALA A 112 11.35 58.76 -0.57
#